data_AF-A0A3P8KW75-F1
#
_entry.id   AF-A0A3P8KW75-F1
#
_cell.length_a   1.000
_cell.length_b   1.000
_cell.length_c   1.000
_cell.angle_alpha   90.00
_cell.angle_beta   90.00
_cell.angle_gamma   90.00
#
_symmetry.space_group_name_H-M   'P 1'
#
loop_
_entity.id
_entity.type
_entity.pdbx_description
1 polymer ?
#
loop_
_entity_poly.entity_id
_entity_poly.type
_entity_poly.pdbx_seq_one_letter_code
_entity_poly.pdbx_strand_id
1 'polypeptide(L)'
;MKVKCFVHSFLTSNKTLTKQVQSIYVVPQETKTIGKDQPYFDKYDRMVAIVFFKLNNRIYNLNTLLVSKGLAIKKYISLDENSEFYTKNTSYYNELEICENTAKENKYGFWTLSDDEFKKVFP
;
A
#
# COMPACT_ATOMS: atom_id res chain seq x y z
N MET A 1 -1.75 -22.11 -4.17
CA MET A 1 -2.86 -21.26 -3.69
C MET A 1 -2.81 -19.93 -4.44
N LYS A 2 -3.79 -19.61 -5.30
CA LYS A 2 -3.79 -18.33 -6.05
C LYS A 2 -4.35 -17.23 -5.14
N VAL A 3 -3.49 -16.36 -4.62
CA VAL A 3 -3.91 -15.14 -3.92
C VAL A 3 -4.28 -14.12 -5.00
N LYS A 4 -5.57 -13.80 -5.14
CA LYS A 4 -6.07 -12.78 -6.06
C LYS A 4 -6.10 -11.44 -5.33
N CYS A 5 -5.48 -10.39 -5.91
CA CYS A 5 -5.68 -9.02 -5.44
C CYS A 5 -7.17 -8.68 -5.59
N PHE A 6 -7.87 -8.46 -4.46
CA PHE A 6 -9.31 -8.28 -4.42
C PHE A 6 -9.67 -6.84 -4.77
N VAL A 7 -9.72 -6.52 -6.05
CA VAL A 7 -10.03 -5.16 -6.52
C VAL A 7 -11.43 -5.13 -7.12
N HIS A 8 -12.46 -5.07 -6.27
CA HIS A 8 -13.81 -4.77 -6.76
C HIS A 8 -13.88 -3.29 -7.17
N SER A 9 -14.51 -2.98 -8.31
CA SER A 9 -14.56 -1.65 -8.91
C SER A 9 -15.07 -0.59 -7.93
N PHE A 10 -14.17 0.27 -7.42
CA PHE A 10 -14.45 1.10 -6.25
C PHE A 10 -14.55 2.61 -6.54
N LEU A 11 -14.12 3.09 -7.70
CA LEU A 11 -13.91 4.53 -7.92
C LEU A 11 -14.53 5.02 -9.23
N THR A 12 -15.82 5.33 -9.21
CA THR A 12 -16.50 6.03 -10.32
C THR A 12 -17.34 7.24 -9.91
N SER A 13 -17.38 7.69 -8.64
CA SER A 13 -18.00 8.99 -8.32
C SER A 13 -17.38 9.69 -7.09
N ASN A 14 -17.03 10.98 -7.26
CA ASN A 14 -15.97 11.66 -6.50
C ASN A 14 -16.43 12.55 -5.32
N LYS A 15 -17.68 12.45 -4.84
CA LYS A 15 -18.16 13.29 -3.71
C LYS A 15 -19.00 12.57 -2.65
N THR A 16 -19.47 11.34 -2.91
CA THR A 16 -20.42 10.64 -2.02
C THR A 16 -19.77 9.58 -1.12
N LEU A 17 -18.54 9.14 -1.45
CA LEU A 17 -17.85 8.04 -0.76
C LEU A 17 -17.44 8.36 0.68
N THR A 18 -17.03 9.62 0.97
CA THR A 18 -16.62 10.02 2.31
C THR A 18 -17.75 9.97 3.34
N LYS A 19 -19.01 10.16 2.91
CA LYS A 19 -20.20 10.00 3.77
C LYS A 19 -20.54 8.54 4.09
N GLN A 20 -19.91 7.57 3.42
CA GLN A 20 -20.24 6.15 3.57
C GLN A 20 -19.19 5.35 4.38
N VAL A 21 -17.98 5.89 4.57
CA VAL A 21 -16.97 5.23 5.40
C VAL A 21 -17.43 5.25 6.85
N GLN A 22 -17.62 4.06 7.43
CA GLN A 22 -18.16 3.89 8.78
C GLN A 22 -17.06 3.96 9.85
N SER A 23 -15.86 3.49 9.54
CA SER A 23 -14.75 3.44 10.49
C SER A 23 -13.41 3.28 9.77
N ILE A 24 -12.34 3.72 10.41
CA ILE A 24 -10.94 3.52 9.98
C ILE A 24 -10.22 2.75 11.08
N TYR A 25 -9.42 1.76 10.68
CA TYR A 25 -8.56 0.98 11.57
C TYR A 25 -7.13 1.13 11.11
N VAL A 26 -6.21 1.32 12.05
CA VAL A 26 -4.79 1.53 11.76
C VAL A 26 -4.01 0.46 12.52
N VAL A 27 -3.21 -0.32 11.80
CA VAL A 27 -2.35 -1.36 12.37
C VAL A 27 -0.90 -0.94 12.15
N PRO A 28 -0.12 -0.67 13.22
CA PRO A 28 1.30 -0.37 13.09
C PRO A 28 2.04 -1.51 12.38
N GLN A 29 2.93 -1.16 11.47
CA GLN A 29 3.72 -2.10 10.68
C GLN A 29 5.16 -2.07 11.17
N GLU A 30 5.66 -3.22 11.63
CA GLU A 30 7.06 -3.34 12.06
C GLU A 30 8.02 -3.28 10.87
N THR A 31 8.98 -2.37 10.96
CA THR A 31 10.15 -2.25 10.10
C THR A 31 11.42 -2.14 10.94
N LYS A 32 12.57 -2.56 10.39
CA LYS A 32 13.85 -2.51 11.09
C LYS A 32 14.27 -1.11 11.52
N THR A 33 13.94 -0.08 10.73
CA THR A 33 14.34 1.34 10.87
C THR A 33 15.70 1.52 11.55
N ILE A 34 16.76 1.56 10.74
CA ILE A 34 18.13 1.70 11.24
C ILE A 34 18.27 2.98 12.06
N GLY A 35 18.74 2.86 13.30
CA GLY A 35 19.09 3.99 14.17
C GLY A 35 18.04 4.42 15.20
N LYS A 36 16.91 3.72 15.33
CA LYS A 36 15.94 3.94 16.41
C LYS A 36 15.42 2.61 16.96
N ASP A 37 15.28 2.49 18.28
CA ASP A 37 14.63 1.35 18.97
C ASP A 37 13.10 1.34 18.79
N GLN A 38 12.57 1.99 17.76
CA GLN A 38 11.15 2.14 17.51
C GLN A 38 10.76 1.45 16.19
N PRO A 39 10.27 0.21 16.23
CA PRO A 39 10.05 -0.60 15.03
C PRO A 39 8.88 -0.11 14.17
N TYR A 40 8.09 0.87 14.60
CA TYR A 40 6.90 1.34 13.89
C TYR A 40 7.06 2.72 13.24
N PHE A 41 8.21 3.37 13.42
CA PHE A 41 8.44 4.72 12.93
C PHE A 41 9.57 4.71 11.91
N ASP A 42 9.51 5.62 10.94
CA ASP A 42 10.60 5.84 10.01
C ASP A 42 11.64 6.83 10.57
N LYS A 43 12.68 7.10 9.77
CA LYS A 43 13.75 8.04 10.15
C LYS A 43 13.29 9.48 10.40
N TYR A 44 12.09 9.86 9.96
CA TYR A 44 11.49 11.18 10.12
C TYR A 44 10.38 11.21 11.18
N ASP A 45 10.34 10.20 12.07
CA ASP A 45 9.34 10.09 13.15
C ASP A 45 7.89 9.97 12.64
N ARG A 46 7.72 9.40 11.45
CA ARG A 46 6.40 9.09 10.87
C ARG A 46 6.07 7.63 11.13
N MET A 47 4.88 7.36 11.66
CA MET A 47 4.42 6.00 11.88
C MET A 47 4.17 5.28 10.54
N VAL A 48 4.73 4.08 10.39
CA VAL A 48 4.45 3.16 9.28
C VAL A 48 3.28 2.27 9.68
N ALA A 49 2.22 2.27 8.87
CA ALA A 49 0.99 1.55 9.22
C ALA A 49 0.27 0.95 8.01
N ILE A 50 -0.47 -0.12 8.29
CA ILE A 50 -1.48 -0.71 7.42
C ILE A 50 -2.82 -0.09 7.79
N VAL A 51 -3.47 0.53 6.80
CA VAL A 51 -4.71 1.27 7.01
C VAL A 51 -5.87 0.48 6.41
N PHE A 52 -6.87 0.20 7.23
CA PHE A 52 -8.12 -0.41 6.82
C PHE A 52 -9.28 0.56 7.00
N PHE A 53 -10.32 0.42 6.19
CA PHE A 53 -11.57 1.15 6.37
C PHE A 53 -12.78 0.23 6.19
N LYS A 54 -13.86 0.55 6.89
CA LYS A 54 -15.15 -0.15 6.76
C LYS A 54 -16.10 0.65 5.87
N LEU A 55 -16.62 0.00 4.85
CA LEU A 55 -17.66 0.53 3.97
C LEU A 55 -18.72 -0.56 3.75
N ASN A 56 -20.00 -0.25 3.93
CA ASN A 56 -21.11 -1.18 3.67
C ASN A 56 -20.92 -2.57 4.31
N ASN A 57 -20.54 -2.59 5.60
CA ASN A 57 -20.23 -3.81 6.37
C ASN A 57 -19.07 -4.67 5.84
N ARG A 58 -18.24 -4.15 4.94
CA ARG A 58 -17.02 -4.80 4.46
C ARG A 58 -15.79 -4.00 4.88
N ILE A 59 -14.71 -4.71 5.20
CA ILE A 59 -13.42 -4.11 5.55
C ILE A 59 -12.50 -4.21 4.33
N TYR A 60 -11.83 -3.11 4.02
CA TYR A 60 -10.92 -2.99 2.90
C TYR A 60 -9.57 -2.51 3.39
N ASN A 61 -8.49 -3.07 2.85
CA ASN A 61 -7.14 -2.57 3.04
C ASN A 61 -6.90 -1.42 2.03
N LEU A 62 -6.68 -0.22 2.55
CA LEU A 62 -6.47 0.98 1.72
C LEU A 62 -5.15 0.90 0.95
N ASN A 63 -4.08 0.44 1.61
CA ASN A 63 -2.75 0.37 1.00
C ASN A 63 -2.77 -0.54 -0.23
N THR A 64 -3.33 -1.76 -0.11
CA THR A 64 -3.39 -2.71 -1.23
C THR A 64 -4.33 -2.21 -2.33
N LEU A 65 -5.43 -1.55 -1.99
CA LEU A 65 -6.32 -0.92 -2.95
C LEU A 65 -5.60 0.15 -3.78
N LEU A 66 -4.87 1.07 -3.15
CA LEU A 66 -4.12 2.13 -3.83
C LEU A 66 -3.03 1.55 -4.73
N VAL A 67 -2.27 0.58 -4.23
CA VAL A 67 -1.22 -0.09 -5.01
C VAL A 67 -1.82 -0.82 -6.22
N SER A 68 -2.93 -1.53 -6.03
CA SER A 68 -3.61 -2.26 -7.10
C SER A 68 -4.19 -1.39 -8.22
N LYS A 69 -4.41 -0.10 -7.93
CA LYS A 69 -4.88 0.90 -8.90
C LYS A 69 -3.76 1.74 -9.51
N GLY A 70 -2.50 1.45 -9.17
CA GLY A 70 -1.37 2.25 -9.61
C GLY A 70 -1.47 3.69 -9.08
N LEU A 71 -1.96 3.86 -7.85
CA LEU A 71 -2.03 5.15 -7.15
C LEU A 71 -0.98 5.26 -6.03
N ALA A 72 -0.35 4.15 -5.64
CA ALA A 72 0.79 4.10 -4.74
C ALA A 72 1.79 2.99 -5.15
N ILE A 73 3.05 3.11 -4.72
CA ILE A 73 4.11 2.11 -4.91
C ILE A 73 4.50 1.42 -3.60
N LYS A 74 5.03 0.20 -3.69
CA LYS A 74 5.58 -0.55 -2.55
C LYS A 74 6.99 -0.06 -2.20
N LYS A 75 7.12 1.01 -1.40
CA LYS A 75 8.44 1.62 -1.03
C LYS A 75 8.87 1.40 0.43
N TYR A 76 7.94 1.37 1.38
CA TYR A 76 8.23 1.35 2.83
C TYR A 76 8.10 -0.05 3.47
N ILE A 77 8.51 -1.09 2.75
CA ILE A 77 8.48 -2.48 3.21
C ILE A 77 9.46 -3.31 2.38
N SER A 78 10.26 -4.18 3.02
CA SER A 78 11.25 -5.02 2.36
C SER A 78 11.41 -6.37 3.07
N LEU A 79 11.78 -7.41 2.31
CA LEU A 79 12.21 -8.69 2.87
C LEU A 79 13.73 -8.84 2.97
N ASP A 80 14.49 -7.88 2.43
CA ASP A 80 15.95 -7.84 2.59
C ASP A 80 16.31 -7.38 4.00
N GLU A 81 16.96 -8.24 4.78
CA GLU A 81 17.39 -7.98 6.16
C GLU A 81 18.35 -6.78 6.30
N ASN A 82 19.03 -6.41 5.21
CA ASN A 82 19.92 -5.24 5.17
C ASN A 82 19.16 -3.93 4.92
N SER A 83 17.90 -3.99 4.51
CA SER A 83 17.07 -2.81 4.24
C SER A 83 16.63 -2.10 5.54
N GLU A 84 16.58 -0.77 5.51
CA GLU A 84 15.94 0.02 6.58
C GLU A 84 14.44 -0.27 6.73
N PHE A 85 13.80 -0.80 5.67
CA PHE A 85 12.40 -1.19 5.65
C PHE A 85 12.17 -2.68 5.84
N TYR A 86 13.19 -3.43 6.28
CA TYR A 86 13.06 -4.87 6.52
C TYR A 86 11.89 -5.18 7.45
N THR A 87 11.08 -6.16 7.08
CA THR A 87 10.00 -6.68 7.92
C THR A 87 9.97 -8.20 7.94
N LYS A 88 9.47 -8.75 9.05
CA LYS A 88 9.11 -10.17 9.17
C LYS A 88 7.71 -10.47 8.61
N ASN A 89 6.90 -9.44 8.30
CA ASN A 89 5.56 -9.59 7.77
C ASN A 89 5.55 -9.95 6.26
N THR A 90 6.05 -11.15 5.95
CA THR A 90 6.16 -11.67 4.58
C THR A 90 4.82 -11.74 3.86
N SER A 91 3.75 -12.08 4.58
CA SER A 91 2.40 -12.17 3.99
C SER A 91 1.95 -10.83 3.43
N TYR A 92 2.10 -9.75 4.17
CA TYR A 92 1.66 -8.43 3.73
C TYR A 92 2.55 -7.86 2.62
N TYR A 93 3.87 -8.08 2.70
CA TYR A 93 4.78 -7.76 1.61
C TYR A 93 4.35 -8.43 0.30
N ASN A 94 4.05 -9.73 0.34
CA ASN A 94 3.62 -10.50 -0.83
C ASN A 94 2.26 -10.01 -1.37
N GLU A 95 1.33 -9.60 -0.51
CA GLU A 95 0.04 -9.04 -0.93
C GLU A 95 0.24 -7.73 -1.71
N LEU A 96 1.08 -6.83 -1.22
CA LEU A 96 1.43 -5.59 -1.92
C LEU A 96 2.14 -5.87 -3.24
N GLU A 97 3.05 -6.85 -3.29
CA GLU A 97 3.74 -7.27 -4.51
C GLU A 97 2.76 -7.75 -5.59
N ILE A 98 1.80 -8.60 -5.22
CA ILE A 98 0.78 -9.10 -6.14
C ILE A 98 -0.08 -7.94 -6.68
N CYS A 99 -0.49 -7.02 -5.81
CA CYS A 99 -1.29 -5.87 -6.24
C CYS A 99 -0.50 -4.91 -7.13
N GLU A 100 0.80 -4.69 -6.85
CA GLU A 100 1.64 -3.84 -7.69
C GLU A 100 1.85 -4.47 -9.08
N ASN A 101 2.13 -5.78 -9.13
CA ASN A 101 2.26 -6.51 -10.39
C ASN A 101 0.94 -6.48 -11.19
N THR A 102 -0.20 -6.63 -10.51
CA THR A 102 -1.51 -6.48 -11.15
C THR A 102 -1.65 -5.08 -11.78
N ALA A 103 -1.26 -4.02 -11.08
CA ALA A 103 -1.34 -2.66 -11.61
C ALA A 103 -0.39 -2.43 -12.80
N LYS A 104 0.82 -2.99 -12.76
CA LYS A 104 1.80 -2.96 -13.86
C LYS A 104 1.28 -3.67 -15.11
N GLU A 105 0.82 -4.92 -14.96
CA GLU A 105 0.31 -5.75 -16.05
C GLU A 105 -0.89 -5.11 -16.75
N ASN A 106 -1.78 -4.49 -15.96
CA ASN A 106 -2.99 -3.83 -16.49
C ASN A 106 -2.77 -2.36 -16.87
N LYS A 107 -1.55 -1.82 -16.70
CA LYS A 107 -1.22 -0.41 -16.92
C LYS A 107 -2.21 0.53 -16.22
N TYR A 108 -2.37 0.38 -14.91
CA TYR A 108 -3.23 1.26 -14.12
C TYR A 108 -2.47 2.44 -13.53
N GLY A 109 -3.15 3.58 -13.43
CA GLY A 109 -2.63 4.78 -12.79
C GLY A 109 -1.28 5.21 -13.38
N PHE A 110 -0.28 5.44 -12.54
CA PHE A 110 1.03 5.89 -13.03
C PHE A 110 1.79 4.84 -13.85
N TRP A 111 1.35 3.58 -13.90
CA TRP A 111 1.96 2.55 -14.77
C TRP A 111 1.60 2.74 -16.26
N THR A 112 0.77 3.73 -16.60
CA THR A 112 0.58 4.17 -18.00
C THR A 112 1.63 5.17 -18.46
N LEU A 113 2.38 5.76 -17.54
CA LEU A 113 3.33 6.83 -17.83
C LEU A 113 4.58 6.28 -18.53
N SER A 114 5.27 7.15 -19.27
CA SER A 114 6.63 6.86 -19.72
C SER A 114 7.60 6.81 -18.53
N ASP A 115 8.77 6.19 -18.72
CA ASP A 115 9.79 6.09 -17.67
C ASP A 115 10.24 7.47 -17.15
N ASP A 116 10.33 8.47 -18.04
CA ASP A 116 10.72 9.84 -17.67
C ASP A 116 9.65 10.55 -16.85
N GLU A 117 8.37 10.31 -17.16
CA GLU A 117 7.25 10.84 -16.37
C GLU A 117 7.13 10.12 -15.03
N PHE A 118 7.32 8.80 -15.01
CA PHE A 118 7.30 8.02 -13.78
C PHE A 118 8.35 8.52 -12.78
N LYS A 119 9.59 8.75 -13.23
CA LYS A 119 10.69 9.29 -12.39
C LYS A 119 10.41 10.68 -11.86
N LYS A 120 9.58 11.49 -12.52
CA LYS A 120 9.16 12.80 -12.01
C LYS A 120 8.17 12.68 -10.85
N VAL A 121 7.29 11.66 -10.89
CA VAL A 121 6.31 11.41 -9.84
C VAL A 121 6.96 10.71 -8.64
N PHE A 122 7.88 9.77 -8.90
CA PHE A 122 8.60 9.01 -7.87
C PHE A 122 10.12 9.17 -8.04
N PRO A 123 10.69 10.28 -7.56
CA PRO A 123 12.14 10.48 -7.56
C PRO A 123 12.87 9.56 -6.57
#